data_AF-A0A6I2H2U4-F1
#
_entry.id   AF-A0A6I2H2U4-F1
#
_cell.length_a   1.000
_cell.length_b   1.000
_cell.length_c   1.000
_cell.angle_alpha   90.00
_cell.angle_beta   90.00
_cell.angle_gamma   90.00
#
_symmetry.space_group_name_H-M   'P 1'
#
loop_
_entity.id
_entity.type
_entity.pdbx_description
1 polymer ?
#
loop_
_entity_poly.entity_id
_entity_poly.type
_entity_poly.pdbx_seq_one_letter_code
_entity_poly.pdbx_strand_id
1 'polypeptide(L)'
;MSCSRRRFLAGLAGAAGAAAVLPACAPDIRPAPLVKATSANKRVELQVSSYPDLAREGGGITLQLDDGSEYLVVHPQGDQYVVLGAQCTHQGCPLGVDAGEIACPCHGARFGNDGVPTNPPAVAPLDTYASSYDPATGVLSIRFAAGDATTPPVVDGRITFPFAQFPQLATAGGLYYGVPEGLGHRLFVFALGDGRFQATDGICPHQGATVAWSAADGLLICPRHGSEFQPDGAVVPRSGPATTSLRAYPTTSDANGVTVIVA
;
A
#
# COMPACT_ATOMS: atom_id res chain seq x y z
N MET A 1 30.30 33.02 -13.81
CA MET A 1 31.71 32.73 -13.44
C MET A 1 31.86 31.21 -13.38
N SER A 2 32.58 30.62 -14.34
CA SER A 2 32.73 29.17 -14.47
C SER A 2 33.83 28.64 -13.53
N CYS A 3 33.49 27.74 -12.62
CA CYS A 3 34.51 26.92 -11.96
C CYS A 3 34.86 25.74 -12.87
N SER A 4 36.02 25.87 -13.52
CA SER A 4 36.61 24.91 -14.45
C SER A 4 37.11 23.65 -13.75
N ARG A 5 36.89 22.50 -14.38
CA ARG A 5 37.28 21.12 -14.00
C ARG A 5 38.80 20.88 -13.88
N ARG A 6 39.64 21.92 -13.80
CA ARG A 6 41.11 21.83 -13.92
C ARG A 6 41.90 21.89 -12.61
N ARG A 7 41.26 21.84 -11.44
CA ARG A 7 41.97 21.87 -10.14
C ARG A 7 41.85 20.61 -9.28
N PHE A 8 41.21 19.55 -9.76
CA PHE A 8 41.08 18.30 -8.99
C PHE A 8 42.14 17.23 -9.34
N LEU A 9 42.95 17.44 -10.39
CA LEU A 9 43.95 16.46 -10.85
C LEU A 9 45.38 16.97 -10.72
N ALA A 10 45.77 17.47 -9.53
CA ALA A 10 47.14 17.92 -9.28
C ALA A 10 47.68 17.59 -7.89
N GLY A 11 47.12 16.60 -7.18
CA GLY A 11 47.60 16.23 -5.85
C GLY A 11 47.58 14.73 -5.61
N LEU A 12 48.79 14.16 -5.51
CA LEU A 12 49.15 12.86 -4.93
C LEU A 12 49.21 11.65 -5.87
N ALA A 13 50.37 11.56 -6.52
CA ALA A 13 51.06 10.30 -6.79
C ALA A 13 51.44 9.62 -5.45
N GLY A 14 51.08 8.35 -5.30
CA GLY A 14 51.51 7.51 -4.17
C GLY A 14 50.62 6.28 -3.99
N ALA A 15 51.23 5.09 -4.07
CA ALA A 15 50.66 3.74 -3.95
C ALA A 15 49.89 3.21 -5.17
N ALA A 16 50.55 2.29 -5.87
CA ALA A 16 49.95 1.39 -6.86
C ALA A 16 48.98 0.43 -6.16
N GLY A 17 47.69 0.61 -6.41
CA GLY A 17 46.62 -0.32 -6.12
C GLY A 17 45.51 -0.04 -7.11
N ALA A 18 45.58 -0.66 -8.30
CA ALA A 18 44.50 -0.62 -9.26
C ALA A 18 43.33 -1.46 -8.72
N ALA A 19 42.58 -0.91 -7.77
CA ALA A 19 41.24 -1.37 -7.50
C ALA A 19 40.41 -0.98 -8.72
N ALA A 20 40.24 -1.93 -9.64
CA ALA A 20 39.24 -1.84 -10.69
C ALA A 20 37.90 -1.66 -9.99
N VAL A 21 37.42 -0.41 -9.92
CA VAL A 21 36.04 -0.13 -9.54
C VAL A 21 35.22 -0.61 -10.73
N LEU A 22 34.80 -1.87 -10.67
CA LEU A 22 33.83 -2.40 -11.62
C LEU A 22 32.62 -1.47 -11.57
N PRO A 23 32.11 -0.99 -12.72
CA PRO A 23 30.82 -0.33 -12.72
C PRO A 23 29.83 -1.32 -12.11
N ALA A 24 29.28 -0.98 -10.94
CA ALA A 24 28.17 -1.75 -10.39
C ALA A 24 27.10 -1.75 -11.47
N CYS A 25 26.85 -2.92 -12.08
CA CYS A 25 25.81 -3.08 -13.07
C CYS A 25 24.54 -2.53 -12.42
N ALA A 26 23.98 -1.44 -12.97
CA ALA A 26 22.62 -1.07 -12.62
C ALA A 26 21.77 -2.31 -12.92
N PRO A 27 21.01 -2.83 -11.94
CA PRO A 27 20.18 -3.99 -12.19
C PRO A 27 19.22 -3.66 -13.35
N ASP A 28 19.14 -4.54 -14.36
CA ASP A 28 18.21 -4.43 -15.49
C ASP A 28 16.79 -4.75 -15.00
N ILE A 29 16.28 -3.89 -14.13
CA ILE A 29 14.92 -3.95 -13.62
C ILE A 29 14.03 -3.50 -14.76
N ARG A 30 13.10 -4.36 -15.18
CA ARG A 30 12.10 -4.04 -16.22
C ARG A 30 10.73 -3.97 -15.58
N PRO A 31 9.86 -3.01 -15.98
CA PRO A 31 8.46 -3.04 -15.60
C PRO A 31 7.82 -4.38 -15.94
N ALA A 32 6.89 -4.82 -15.09
CA ALA A 32 6.17 -6.07 -15.34
C ALA A 32 5.36 -5.97 -16.66
N PRO A 33 5.22 -7.06 -17.42
CA PRO A 33 4.45 -7.05 -18.66
C PRO A 33 2.99 -6.64 -18.43
N LEU A 34 2.49 -5.72 -19.26
CA LEU A 34 1.11 -5.25 -19.16
C LEU A 34 0.14 -6.22 -19.81
N VAL A 35 -0.92 -6.56 -19.08
CA VAL A 35 -2.03 -7.41 -19.48
C VAL A 35 -3.33 -6.65 -19.24
N LYS A 36 -4.24 -6.67 -20.22
CA LYS A 36 -5.56 -6.07 -20.07
C LYS A 36 -6.56 -7.09 -19.53
N ALA A 37 -7.45 -6.65 -18.64
CA ALA A 37 -8.57 -7.45 -18.16
C ALA A 37 -9.82 -6.61 -17.92
N THR A 38 -10.97 -7.23 -18.14
CA THR A 38 -12.26 -6.63 -17.79
C THR A 38 -12.65 -7.07 -16.40
N SER A 39 -12.97 -6.11 -15.53
CA SER A 39 -13.52 -6.42 -14.20
C SER A 39 -15.03 -6.62 -14.29
N ALA A 40 -15.55 -7.68 -13.66
CA ALA A 40 -16.97 -7.87 -13.43
C ALA A 40 -17.23 -7.81 -11.93
N ASN A 41 -18.16 -6.97 -11.48
CA ASN A 41 -18.45 -6.77 -10.05
C ASN A 41 -17.18 -6.51 -9.21
N LYS A 42 -16.28 -5.67 -9.72
CA LYS A 42 -14.99 -5.35 -9.08
C LYS A 42 -14.12 -6.58 -8.79
N ARG A 43 -14.26 -7.64 -9.60
CA ARG A 43 -13.44 -8.85 -9.54
C ARG A 43 -12.87 -9.16 -10.92
N VAL A 44 -11.67 -9.72 -10.95
CA VAL A 44 -11.09 -10.40 -12.11
C VAL A 44 -10.72 -11.81 -11.71
N GLU A 45 -10.97 -12.76 -12.59
CA GLU A 45 -10.49 -14.13 -12.48
C GLU A 45 -9.47 -14.37 -13.58
N LEU A 46 -8.27 -14.79 -13.20
CA LEU A 46 -7.18 -15.08 -14.11
C LEU A 46 -6.89 -16.57 -14.07
N GLN A 47 -6.93 -17.22 -15.23
CA GLN A 47 -6.36 -18.56 -15.37
C GLN A 47 -4.84 -18.40 -15.43
N VAL A 48 -4.13 -18.72 -14.34
CA VAL A 48 -2.69 -18.41 -14.20
C VAL A 48 -1.85 -19.01 -15.33
N SER A 49 -2.18 -20.23 -15.78
CA SER A 49 -1.50 -20.90 -16.90
C SER A 49 -1.57 -20.16 -18.23
N SER A 50 -2.46 -19.17 -18.37
CA SER A 50 -2.55 -18.30 -19.56
C SER A 50 -1.53 -17.14 -19.54
N TYR A 51 -0.80 -16.96 -18.44
CA TYR A 51 0.11 -15.84 -18.21
C TYR A 51 1.49 -16.36 -17.81
N PRO A 52 2.41 -16.64 -18.77
CA PRO A 52 3.70 -17.26 -18.49
C PRO A 52 4.55 -16.50 -17.46
N ASP A 53 4.54 -15.17 -17.50
CA ASP A 53 5.29 -14.34 -16.54
C ASP A 53 4.71 -14.40 -15.12
N LEU A 54 3.41 -14.64 -14.97
CA LEU A 54 2.76 -14.80 -13.67
C LEU A 54 2.83 -16.25 -13.17
N ALA A 55 2.79 -17.24 -14.07
CA ALA A 55 2.87 -18.65 -13.71
C ALA A 55 4.23 -19.04 -13.13
N ARG A 56 5.28 -18.27 -13.44
CA ARG A 56 6.63 -18.48 -12.92
C ARG A 56 6.79 -17.87 -11.52
N GLU A 57 7.35 -18.64 -10.59
CA GLU A 57 7.77 -18.11 -9.28
C GLU A 57 8.79 -16.97 -9.43
N GLY A 58 8.69 -15.98 -8.54
CA GLY A 58 9.40 -14.70 -8.66
C GLY A 58 9.05 -13.92 -9.92
N GLY A 59 7.88 -14.17 -10.50
CA GLY A 59 7.35 -13.51 -11.68
C GLY A 59 6.18 -12.58 -11.35
N GLY A 60 5.67 -11.89 -12.36
CA GLY A 60 4.53 -11.01 -12.19
C GLY A 60 4.11 -10.32 -13.48
N ILE A 61 2.93 -9.72 -13.45
CA ILE A 61 2.33 -8.95 -14.54
C ILE A 61 1.73 -7.64 -13.99
N THR A 62 1.63 -6.63 -14.84
CA THR A 62 0.79 -5.46 -14.58
C THR A 62 -0.59 -5.71 -15.20
N LEU A 63 -1.61 -5.84 -14.36
CA LEU A 63 -2.99 -5.95 -14.79
C LEU A 63 -3.60 -4.55 -14.93
N GLN A 64 -3.99 -4.19 -16.15
CA GLN A 64 -4.69 -2.95 -16.45
C GLN A 64 -6.18 -3.25 -16.67
N LEU A 65 -7.05 -2.57 -15.93
CA LEU A 65 -8.50 -2.66 -16.09
C LEU A 65 -9.00 -1.69 -17.18
N ASP A 66 -10.25 -1.89 -17.63
CA ASP A 66 -10.88 -1.06 -18.66
C ASP A 66 -10.98 0.43 -18.29
N ASP A 67 -11.01 0.76 -17.00
CA ASP A 67 -11.00 2.13 -16.49
C ASP A 67 -9.60 2.77 -16.42
N GLY A 68 -8.57 2.04 -16.85
CA GLY A 68 -7.16 2.47 -16.85
C GLY A 68 -6.42 2.25 -15.53
N SER A 69 -7.08 1.71 -14.50
CA SER A 69 -6.41 1.38 -13.23
C SER A 69 -5.43 0.22 -13.42
N GLU A 70 -4.27 0.30 -12.78
CA GLU A 70 -3.18 -0.68 -12.91
C GLU A 70 -2.79 -1.29 -11.57
N TYR A 71 -2.66 -2.62 -11.57
CA TYR A 71 -2.33 -3.44 -10.41
C TYR A 71 -1.15 -4.35 -10.74
N LEU A 72 -0.17 -4.43 -9.86
CA LEU A 72 0.93 -5.39 -9.98
C LEU A 72 0.49 -6.70 -9.34
N VAL A 73 0.43 -7.77 -10.13
CA VAL A 73 0.15 -9.13 -9.66
C VAL A 73 1.48 -9.88 -9.63
N VAL A 74 1.90 -10.32 -8.47
CA VAL A 74 3.18 -11.01 -8.25
C VAL A 74 2.92 -12.42 -7.79
N HIS A 75 3.74 -13.35 -8.27
CA HIS A 75 3.80 -14.73 -7.81
C HIS A 75 5.14 -14.94 -7.09
N PRO A 76 5.20 -14.75 -5.76
CA PRO A 76 6.46 -14.90 -5.04
C PRO A 76 6.98 -16.34 -5.07
N GLN A 77 6.15 -17.30 -4.68
CA GLN A 77 6.50 -18.73 -4.58
C GLN A 77 5.25 -19.60 -4.35
N GLY A 78 5.30 -20.87 -4.77
CA GLY A 78 4.28 -21.88 -4.51
C GLY A 78 2.88 -21.47 -4.97
N ASP A 79 1.90 -21.55 -4.07
CA ASP A 79 0.52 -21.17 -4.35
C ASP A 79 0.20 -19.73 -3.90
N GLN A 80 1.23 -18.90 -3.65
CA GLN A 80 1.06 -17.54 -3.15
C GLN A 80 1.02 -16.53 -4.28
N TYR A 81 0.01 -15.67 -4.26
CA TYR A 81 -0.14 -14.56 -5.21
C TYR A 81 -0.54 -13.31 -4.45
N VAL A 82 0.20 -12.22 -4.67
CA VAL A 82 -0.06 -10.92 -4.05
C VAL A 82 -0.43 -9.90 -5.11
N VAL A 83 -1.33 -8.99 -4.77
CA VAL A 83 -1.79 -7.93 -5.67
C VAL A 83 -1.56 -6.58 -5.00
N LEU A 84 -0.85 -5.71 -5.71
CA LEU A 84 -0.33 -4.45 -5.20
C LEU A 84 -0.63 -3.31 -6.17
N GLY A 85 -0.46 -2.06 -5.74
CA GLY A 85 -0.42 -0.92 -6.66
C GLY A 85 0.73 -1.07 -7.66
N ALA A 86 0.48 -0.78 -8.94
CA ALA A 86 1.49 -0.96 -10.00
C ALA A 86 2.54 0.17 -10.10
N GLN A 87 2.35 1.26 -9.35
CA GLN A 87 3.18 2.45 -9.44
C GLN A 87 4.01 2.65 -8.17
N CYS A 88 5.29 2.97 -8.34
CA CYS A 88 6.19 3.27 -7.24
C CYS A 88 5.68 4.49 -6.44
N THR A 89 5.53 4.35 -5.12
CA THR A 89 5.08 5.42 -4.23
C THR A 89 6.04 6.62 -4.11
N HIS A 90 7.23 6.55 -4.70
CA HIS A 90 8.16 7.68 -4.78
C HIS A 90 7.73 8.70 -5.86
N GLN A 91 7.72 8.31 -7.13
CA GLN A 91 7.47 9.21 -8.28
C GLN A 91 6.56 8.61 -9.36
N GLY A 92 5.89 7.48 -9.07
CA GLY A 92 4.88 6.90 -9.96
C GLY A 92 5.43 6.04 -11.10
N CYS A 93 6.72 5.69 -11.11
CA CYS A 93 7.26 4.78 -12.13
C CYS A 93 6.59 3.40 -12.07
N PRO A 94 6.34 2.75 -13.22
CA PRO A 94 5.77 1.41 -13.25
C PRO A 94 6.74 0.41 -12.62
N LEU A 95 6.21 -0.46 -11.76
CA LEU A 95 6.97 -1.45 -11.02
C LEU A 95 7.19 -2.73 -11.82
N GLY A 96 8.27 -3.41 -11.49
CA GLY A 96 8.59 -4.74 -11.99
C GLY A 96 8.85 -5.73 -10.86
N VAL A 97 9.16 -6.97 -11.24
CA VAL A 97 9.61 -8.01 -10.33
C VAL A 97 11.03 -8.41 -10.70
N ASP A 98 11.94 -8.34 -9.73
CA ASP A 98 13.36 -8.68 -9.87
C ASP A 98 13.71 -9.72 -8.80
N ALA A 99 14.01 -10.95 -9.24
CA ALA A 99 14.32 -12.08 -8.36
C ALA A 99 13.27 -12.32 -7.24
N GLY A 100 11.99 -12.07 -7.53
CA GLY A 100 10.88 -12.24 -6.58
C GLY A 100 10.65 -11.07 -5.61
N GLU A 101 11.41 -9.99 -5.73
CA GLU A 101 11.15 -8.70 -5.07
C GLU A 101 10.48 -7.72 -6.02
N ILE A 102 9.63 -6.82 -5.48
CA ILE A 102 9.06 -5.72 -6.26
C ILE A 102 10.10 -4.60 -6.35
N ALA A 103 10.44 -4.19 -7.56
CA ALA A 103 11.53 -3.25 -7.81
C ALA A 103 11.13 -2.13 -8.78
N CYS A 104 11.60 -0.92 -8.49
CA CYS A 104 11.39 0.26 -9.31
C CYS A 104 12.63 0.54 -10.19
N PRO A 105 12.47 0.57 -11.52
CA PRO A 105 13.60 0.75 -12.45
C PRO A 105 14.18 2.17 -12.46
N CYS A 106 13.45 3.17 -11.96
CA CYS A 106 13.88 4.57 -12.06
C CYS A 106 15.01 4.93 -11.09
N HIS A 107 14.89 4.50 -9.83
CA HIS A 107 15.82 4.88 -8.76
C HIS A 107 16.17 3.71 -7.83
N GLY A 108 15.71 2.50 -8.15
CA GLY A 108 16.02 1.29 -7.39
C GLY A 108 15.21 1.10 -6.10
N ALA A 109 14.10 1.82 -5.89
CA ALA A 109 13.22 1.55 -4.74
C ALA A 109 12.75 0.09 -4.77
N ARG A 110 12.70 -0.57 -3.61
CA ARG A 110 12.25 -1.96 -3.47
C ARG A 110 11.15 -2.07 -2.43
N PHE A 111 10.29 -3.07 -2.62
CA PHE A 111 9.18 -3.36 -1.72
C PHE A 111 9.10 -4.87 -1.45
N GLY A 112 8.69 -5.22 -0.25
CA GLY A 112 8.30 -6.59 0.09
C GLY A 112 6.98 -6.98 -0.59
N ASN A 113 6.64 -8.27 -0.54
CA ASN A 113 5.38 -8.80 -1.07
C ASN A 113 4.14 -8.31 -0.30
N ASP A 114 4.33 -7.70 0.86
CA ASP A 114 3.33 -6.98 1.65
C ASP A 114 3.19 -5.50 1.25
N GLY A 115 3.96 -5.05 0.24
CA GLY A 115 3.98 -3.67 -0.23
C GLY A 115 4.83 -2.71 0.60
N VAL A 116 5.48 -3.18 1.68
CA VAL A 116 6.29 -2.32 2.56
C VAL A 116 7.62 -1.99 1.88
N PRO A 117 8.08 -0.72 1.86
CA PRO A 117 9.36 -0.36 1.27
C PRO A 117 10.53 -1.02 2.01
N THR A 118 11.41 -1.68 1.28
CA THR A 118 12.63 -2.34 1.80
C THR A 118 13.90 -1.63 1.34
N ASN A 119 13.82 -0.78 0.31
CA ASN A 119 14.92 0.05 -0.15
C ASN A 119 14.41 1.45 -0.57
N PRO A 120 15.03 2.55 -0.08
CA PRO A 120 14.68 3.92 -0.51
C PRO A 120 14.90 4.11 -2.03
N PRO A 121 14.34 5.17 -2.66
CA PRO A 121 13.74 6.38 -2.06
C PRO A 121 12.26 6.30 -1.69
N ALA A 122 11.56 5.20 -1.96
CA ALA A 122 10.18 5.06 -1.51
C ALA A 122 10.12 4.90 0.01
N VAL A 123 9.24 5.66 0.66
CA VAL A 123 9.01 5.59 2.12
C VAL A 123 7.56 5.28 2.49
N ALA A 124 6.66 5.31 1.50
CA ALA A 124 5.26 4.95 1.67
C ALA A 124 5.01 3.54 1.11
N PRO A 125 4.20 2.70 1.77
CA PRO A 125 3.87 1.37 1.27
C PRO A 125 2.97 1.44 0.03
N LEU A 126 3.00 0.37 -0.77
CA LEU A 126 2.03 0.14 -1.85
C LEU A 126 0.67 -0.24 -1.26
N ASP A 127 -0.41 0.14 -1.94
CA ASP A 127 -1.73 -0.40 -1.65
C ASP A 127 -1.75 -1.91 -1.96
N THR A 128 -2.43 -2.69 -1.12
CA THR A 128 -2.61 -4.14 -1.29
C THR A 128 -4.08 -4.44 -1.62
N TYR A 129 -4.29 -5.49 -2.42
CA TYR A 129 -5.61 -5.90 -2.88
C TYR A 129 -5.84 -7.38 -2.57
N ALA A 130 -7.07 -7.73 -2.24
CA ALA A 130 -7.41 -9.09 -1.85
C ALA A 130 -7.37 -10.02 -3.07
N SER A 131 -6.63 -11.12 -2.92
CA SER A 131 -6.54 -12.20 -3.90
C SER A 131 -6.71 -13.56 -3.23
N SER A 132 -7.20 -14.54 -3.99
CA SER A 132 -7.23 -15.94 -3.59
C SER A 132 -6.94 -16.83 -4.80
N TYR A 133 -6.03 -17.77 -4.64
CA TYR A 133 -5.69 -18.76 -5.66
C TYR A 133 -6.28 -20.12 -5.30
N ASP A 134 -6.93 -20.77 -6.26
CA ASP A 134 -7.39 -22.14 -6.14
C ASP A 134 -6.45 -23.06 -6.92
N PRO A 135 -5.58 -23.84 -6.25
CA PRO A 135 -4.63 -24.73 -6.94
C PRO A 135 -5.30 -25.90 -7.66
N ALA A 136 -6.55 -26.24 -7.33
CA ALA A 136 -7.28 -27.32 -8.02
C ALA A 136 -7.74 -26.89 -9.42
N THR A 137 -8.07 -25.60 -9.59
CA THR A 137 -8.55 -25.03 -10.86
C THR A 137 -7.50 -24.17 -11.57
N GLY A 138 -6.46 -23.73 -10.85
CA GLY A 138 -5.45 -22.80 -11.35
C GLY A 138 -5.96 -21.37 -11.54
N VAL A 139 -7.08 -21.02 -10.88
CA VAL A 139 -7.72 -19.71 -11.00
C VAL A 139 -7.29 -18.80 -9.87
N LEU A 140 -6.75 -17.63 -10.23
CA LEU A 140 -6.48 -16.52 -9.33
C LEU A 140 -7.67 -15.54 -9.37
N SER A 141 -8.40 -15.44 -8.26
CA SER A 141 -9.43 -14.43 -8.07
C SER A 141 -8.85 -13.18 -7.43
N ILE A 142 -9.08 -12.01 -8.02
CA ILE A 142 -8.60 -10.72 -7.52
C ILE A 142 -9.79 -9.79 -7.32
N ARG A 143 -9.89 -9.14 -6.16
CA ARG A 143 -10.91 -8.15 -5.85
C ARG A 143 -10.33 -6.74 -5.83
N PHE A 144 -10.89 -5.88 -6.69
CA PHE A 144 -10.59 -4.46 -6.84
C PHE A 144 -11.73 -3.59 -6.32
N ALA A 145 -12.63 -4.18 -5.51
CA ALA A 145 -13.54 -3.37 -4.74
C ALA A 145 -12.67 -2.45 -3.88
N ALA A 146 -13.11 -1.22 -3.67
CA ALA A 146 -12.56 -0.43 -2.59
C ALA A 146 -12.92 -1.17 -1.31
N GLY A 147 -12.06 -2.10 -0.92
CA GLY A 147 -12.21 -2.86 0.29
C GLY A 147 -11.32 -4.07 0.38
N ASP A 148 -10.65 -4.27 1.51
CA ASP A 148 -10.05 -5.57 1.78
C ASP A 148 -11.18 -6.55 2.10
N ALA A 149 -11.09 -7.80 1.63
CA ALA A 149 -12.17 -8.79 1.79
C ALA A 149 -12.50 -9.14 3.26
N THR A 150 -11.68 -8.64 4.17
CA THR A 150 -11.80 -8.76 5.63
C THR A 150 -12.55 -7.61 6.26
N THR A 151 -12.72 -6.48 5.57
CA THR A 151 -13.45 -5.32 6.10
C THR A 151 -14.95 -5.54 5.86
N PRO A 152 -15.80 -5.33 6.88
CA PRO A 152 -17.24 -5.37 6.68
C PRO A 152 -17.67 -4.29 5.67
N PRO A 153 -18.60 -4.58 4.75
CA PRO A 153 -19.09 -3.61 3.78
C PRO A 153 -19.96 -2.54 4.44
N VAL A 154 -20.20 -1.44 3.73
CA VAL A 154 -21.24 -0.46 4.04
C VAL A 154 -22.61 -1.06 3.69
N VAL A 155 -23.47 -1.22 4.69
CA VAL A 155 -24.86 -1.65 4.55
C VAL A 155 -25.74 -0.60 5.21
N ASP A 156 -26.67 0.01 4.46
CA ASP A 156 -27.58 1.05 4.95
C ASP A 156 -26.86 2.19 5.71
N GLY A 157 -25.74 2.65 5.15
CA GLY A 157 -24.93 3.73 5.72
C GLY A 157 -24.15 3.34 6.98
N ARG A 158 -24.02 2.04 7.27
CA ARG A 158 -23.35 1.52 8.47
C ARG A 158 -22.32 0.46 8.13
N ILE A 159 -21.29 0.39 8.94
CA ILE A 159 -20.27 -0.67 8.91
C ILE A 159 -20.23 -1.29 10.30
N THR A 160 -20.47 -2.60 10.41
CA THR A 160 -20.53 -3.29 11.70
C THR A 160 -19.33 -4.22 11.86
N PHE A 161 -18.64 -4.11 12.97
CA PHE A 161 -17.48 -4.92 13.35
C PHE A 161 -17.84 -5.81 14.55
N PRO A 162 -18.24 -7.09 14.32
CA PRO A 162 -18.53 -8.02 15.41
C PRO A 162 -17.26 -8.38 16.18
N PHE A 163 -17.27 -8.34 17.51
CA PHE A 163 -16.08 -8.69 18.32
C PHE A 163 -15.63 -10.15 18.13
N ALA A 164 -16.54 -11.05 17.76
CA ALA A 164 -16.18 -12.43 17.40
C ALA A 164 -15.24 -12.49 16.18
N GLN A 165 -15.33 -11.53 15.27
CA GLN A 165 -14.51 -11.43 14.06
C GLN A 165 -13.37 -10.42 14.20
N PHE A 166 -13.56 -9.40 15.05
CA PHE A 166 -12.61 -8.32 15.33
C PHE A 166 -12.29 -8.24 16.83
N PRO A 167 -11.71 -9.30 17.43
CA PRO A 167 -11.48 -9.38 18.87
C PRO A 167 -10.54 -8.29 19.40
N GLN A 168 -9.67 -7.74 18.55
CA GLN A 168 -8.82 -6.62 18.91
C GLN A 168 -9.62 -5.37 19.30
N LEU A 169 -10.81 -5.17 18.73
CA LEU A 169 -11.67 -4.04 19.07
C LEU A 169 -12.42 -4.24 20.40
N ALA A 170 -12.40 -5.44 20.98
CA ALA A 170 -12.93 -5.69 22.33
C ALA A 170 -11.98 -5.24 23.45
N THR A 171 -10.74 -4.87 23.12
CA THR A 171 -9.69 -4.49 24.09
C THR A 171 -9.37 -3.00 23.99
N ALA A 172 -9.19 -2.34 25.13
CA ALA A 172 -8.74 -0.94 25.16
C ALA A 172 -7.37 -0.79 24.48
N GLY A 173 -7.21 0.22 23.64
CA GLY A 173 -6.04 0.40 22.77
C GLY A 173 -6.10 -0.41 21.47
N GLY A 174 -7.16 -1.19 21.25
CA GLY A 174 -7.41 -1.91 20.02
C GLY A 174 -7.53 -0.99 18.81
N LEU A 175 -7.04 -1.46 17.68
CA LEU A 175 -7.15 -0.76 16.39
C LEU A 175 -7.55 -1.73 15.31
N TYR A 176 -8.47 -1.30 14.47
CA TYR A 176 -8.69 -1.86 13.16
C TYR A 176 -8.52 -0.77 12.10
N TYR A 177 -7.93 -1.11 10.97
CA TYR A 177 -8.02 -0.30 9.76
C TYR A 177 -8.14 -1.20 8.55
N GLY A 178 -8.90 -0.74 7.58
CA GLY A 178 -9.20 -1.47 6.36
C GLY A 178 -9.97 -0.59 5.40
N VAL A 179 -10.30 -1.10 4.23
CA VAL A 179 -11.10 -0.37 3.26
C VAL A 179 -12.49 -1.04 3.24
N PRO A 180 -13.58 -0.36 3.64
CA PRO A 180 -14.92 -0.95 3.54
C PRO A 180 -15.48 -0.87 2.12
N GLU A 181 -16.04 -1.97 1.60
CA GLU A 181 -16.80 -1.95 0.36
C GLU A 181 -17.96 -0.96 0.47
N GLY A 182 -18.07 -0.03 -0.49
CA GLY A 182 -19.05 1.06 -0.49
C GLY A 182 -18.59 2.34 0.20
N LEU A 183 -17.52 2.32 1.02
CA LEU A 183 -16.91 3.55 1.54
C LEU A 183 -15.93 4.14 0.52
N GLY A 184 -15.08 3.30 -0.09
CA GLY A 184 -14.16 3.76 -1.14
C GLY A 184 -12.70 3.94 -0.71
N HIS A 185 -12.44 4.01 0.60
CA HIS A 185 -11.15 4.41 1.15
C HIS A 185 -10.95 3.88 2.57
N ARG A 186 -9.72 4.01 3.08
CA ARG A 186 -9.35 3.47 4.39
C ARG A 186 -10.19 4.09 5.50
N LEU A 187 -10.71 3.24 6.37
CA LEU A 187 -11.34 3.58 7.63
C LEU A 187 -10.42 3.13 8.75
N PHE A 188 -10.27 3.95 9.79
CA PHE A 188 -9.64 3.58 11.05
C PHE A 188 -10.71 3.49 12.14
N VAL A 189 -10.64 2.48 12.99
CA VAL A 189 -11.52 2.27 14.15
C VAL A 189 -10.65 1.98 15.38
N PHE A 190 -10.62 2.92 16.32
CA PHE A 190 -9.86 2.85 17.56
C PHE A 190 -10.79 2.49 18.73
N ALA A 191 -10.39 1.53 19.56
CA ALA A 191 -11.01 1.23 20.84
C ALA A 191 -10.29 2.04 21.93
N LEU A 192 -10.89 3.11 22.43
CA LEU A 192 -10.25 4.05 23.36
C LEU A 192 -10.27 3.58 24.83
N GLY A 193 -11.05 2.54 25.14
CA GLY A 193 -11.32 2.07 26.50
C GLY A 193 -12.72 2.45 27.01
N ASP A 194 -13.18 1.80 28.09
CA ASP A 194 -14.50 2.00 28.69
C ASP A 194 -15.69 1.85 27.71
N GLY A 195 -15.53 1.00 26.70
CA GLY A 195 -16.54 0.79 25.65
C GLY A 195 -16.67 1.93 24.63
N ARG A 196 -15.76 2.92 24.66
CA ARG A 196 -15.73 4.04 23.71
C ARG A 196 -14.90 3.70 22.48
N PHE A 197 -15.41 4.13 21.33
CA PHE A 197 -14.82 3.91 20.03
C PHE A 197 -14.72 5.20 19.24
N GLN A 198 -13.66 5.33 18.47
CA GLN A 198 -13.45 6.44 17.55
C GLN A 198 -13.22 5.90 16.15
N ALA A 199 -13.92 6.45 15.17
CA ALA A 199 -13.73 6.09 13.78
C ALA A 199 -13.36 7.31 12.95
N THR A 200 -12.36 7.19 12.09
CA THR A 200 -11.88 8.30 11.26
C THR A 200 -11.55 7.85 9.85
N ASP A 201 -11.77 8.76 8.92
CA ASP A 201 -11.40 8.64 7.52
C ASP A 201 -9.89 8.56 7.35
N GLY A 202 -9.44 7.78 6.38
CA GLY A 202 -8.06 7.64 5.99
C GLY A 202 -7.61 8.64 4.92
N ILE A 203 -8.50 9.46 4.37
CA ILE A 203 -8.15 10.43 3.32
C ILE A 203 -7.64 11.73 3.94
N CYS A 204 -6.36 12.04 3.72
CA CYS A 204 -5.77 13.32 4.09
C CYS A 204 -6.51 14.47 3.38
N PRO A 205 -7.05 15.46 4.12
CA PRO A 205 -7.89 16.52 3.54
C PRO A 205 -7.10 17.56 2.74
N HIS A 206 -5.77 17.47 2.69
CA HIS A 206 -4.94 18.34 1.86
C HIS A 206 -5.06 17.99 0.36
N GLN A 207 -4.67 16.77 -0.02
CA GLN A 207 -4.60 16.33 -1.43
C GLN A 207 -4.99 14.85 -1.61
N GLY A 208 -5.80 14.33 -0.70
CA GLY A 208 -6.45 13.02 -0.84
C GLY A 208 -5.55 11.80 -0.65
N ALA A 209 -4.32 11.96 -0.15
CA ALA A 209 -3.45 10.82 0.13
C ALA A 209 -3.97 10.00 1.32
N THR A 210 -3.87 8.67 1.25
CA THR A 210 -4.20 7.80 2.39
C THR A 210 -3.19 7.98 3.53
N VAL A 211 -3.67 8.24 4.74
CA VAL A 211 -2.83 8.31 5.95
C VAL A 211 -2.52 6.92 6.49
N ALA A 212 -1.41 6.79 7.22
CA ALA A 212 -0.98 5.56 7.88
C ALA A 212 -0.93 5.75 9.40
N TRP A 213 -1.20 4.69 10.16
CA TRP A 213 -1.06 4.72 11.63
C TRP A 213 0.40 4.52 12.04
N SER A 214 0.94 5.44 12.83
CA SER A 214 2.20 5.28 13.55
C SER A 214 1.90 4.87 14.99
N ALA A 215 2.15 3.61 15.33
CA ALA A 215 1.99 3.12 16.70
C ALA A 215 3.02 3.72 17.67
N ALA A 216 4.19 4.12 17.16
CA ALA A 216 5.24 4.75 17.97
C ALA A 216 4.84 6.15 18.43
N ASP A 217 4.21 6.92 17.53
CA ASP A 217 3.81 8.31 17.81
C ASP A 217 2.37 8.41 18.31
N GLY A 218 1.56 7.37 18.10
CA GLY A 218 0.12 7.40 18.40
C GLY A 218 -0.65 8.31 17.45
N LEU A 219 -0.17 8.48 16.21
CA LEU A 219 -0.70 9.44 15.23
C LEU A 219 -1.03 8.78 13.91
N LEU A 220 -2.01 9.33 13.20
CA LEU A 220 -2.21 9.11 11.78
C LEU A 220 -1.34 10.08 10.99
N ILE A 221 -0.42 9.57 10.17
CA ILE A 221 0.56 10.37 9.44
C ILE A 221 0.32 10.22 7.94
N CYS A 222 0.19 11.36 7.25
CA CYS A 222 0.15 11.42 5.80
C CYS A 222 1.57 11.23 5.25
N PRO A 223 1.84 10.13 4.53
CA PRO A 223 3.19 9.81 4.08
C PRO A 223 3.68 10.73 2.96
N ARG A 224 2.79 11.53 2.34
CA ARG A 224 3.15 12.40 1.22
C ARG A 224 3.90 13.66 1.65
N HIS A 225 3.40 14.35 2.69
CA HIS A 225 3.94 15.64 3.13
C HIS A 225 3.99 15.79 4.66
N GLY A 226 3.78 14.69 5.41
CA GLY A 226 3.95 14.67 6.86
C GLY A 226 2.86 15.39 7.65
N SER A 227 1.65 15.54 7.11
CA SER A 227 0.53 15.99 7.94
C SER A 227 0.11 14.93 8.92
N GLU A 228 -0.06 15.30 10.17
CA GLU A 228 -0.34 14.40 11.28
C GLU A 228 -1.72 14.70 11.87
N PHE A 229 -2.39 13.64 12.31
CA PHE A 229 -3.73 13.69 12.87
C PHE A 229 -3.80 12.80 14.10
N GLN A 230 -4.55 13.25 15.10
CA GLN A 230 -4.90 12.46 16.28
C GLN A 230 -5.85 11.31 15.89
N PRO A 231 -6.01 10.28 16.75
CA PRO A 231 -6.96 9.19 16.52
C PRO A 231 -8.42 9.63 16.34
N ASP A 232 -8.81 10.79 16.87
CA ASP A 232 -10.13 11.43 16.65
C ASP A 232 -10.25 12.20 15.33
N GLY A 233 -9.16 12.23 14.56
CA GLY A 233 -9.07 12.88 13.27
C GLY A 233 -8.58 14.32 13.37
N ALA A 234 -8.43 14.88 14.58
CA ALA A 234 -8.01 16.25 14.76
C ALA A 234 -6.62 16.48 14.14
N VAL A 235 -6.50 17.48 13.27
CA VAL A 235 -5.20 17.86 12.69
C VAL A 235 -4.27 18.38 13.77
N VAL A 236 -3.04 17.87 13.79
CA VAL A 236 -1.98 18.39 14.65
C VAL A 236 -1.51 19.73 14.07
N PRO A 237 -1.58 20.85 14.81
CA PRO A 237 -1.20 22.15 14.26
C PRO A 237 0.26 22.17 13.82
N ARG A 238 0.52 22.76 12.65
CA ARG A 238 1.86 22.91 12.06
C ARG A 238 2.53 21.59 11.65
N SER A 239 1.80 20.48 11.54
CA SER A 239 2.28 19.24 10.92
C SER A 239 1.90 19.21 9.42
N GLY A 240 2.90 19.35 8.56
CA GLY A 240 2.70 19.34 7.11
C GLY A 240 1.70 20.40 6.59
N PRO A 241 1.15 20.21 5.38
CA PRO A 241 0.31 21.19 4.70
C PRO A 241 -1.21 21.10 4.99
N ALA A 242 -1.72 20.04 5.62
CA ALA A 242 -3.15 19.93 5.94
C ALA A 242 -3.56 20.98 6.99
N THR A 243 -4.64 21.69 6.72
CA THR A 243 -5.18 22.75 7.60
C THR A 243 -6.53 22.39 8.22
N THR A 244 -7.07 21.22 7.89
CA THR A 244 -8.37 20.71 8.35
C THR A 244 -8.20 19.28 8.86
N SER A 245 -9.09 18.85 9.76
CA SER A 245 -9.11 17.51 10.36
C SER A 245 -9.59 16.44 9.37
N LEU A 246 -9.22 15.18 9.63
CA LEU A 246 -9.85 14.03 8.98
C LEU A 246 -11.34 14.01 9.31
N ARG A 247 -12.15 13.46 8.39
CA ARG A 247 -13.57 13.22 8.68
C ARG A 247 -13.69 12.17 9.79
N ALA A 248 -14.32 12.52 10.90
CA ALA A 248 -14.69 11.56 11.94
C ALA A 248 -16.06 10.96 11.65
N TYR A 249 -16.24 9.68 11.99
CA TYR A 249 -17.49 8.96 11.85
C TYR A 249 -18.09 8.65 13.22
N PRO A 250 -19.39 8.90 13.44
CA PRO A 250 -20.06 8.49 14.66
C PRO A 250 -19.98 6.97 14.86
N THR A 251 -19.86 6.55 16.12
CA THR A 251 -19.82 5.14 16.51
C THR A 251 -20.91 4.84 17.53
N THR A 252 -21.42 3.61 17.48
CA THR A 252 -22.27 3.01 18.51
C THR A 252 -21.72 1.63 18.84
N SER A 253 -21.87 1.15 20.07
CA SER A 253 -21.36 -0.15 20.50
C SER A 253 -22.32 -0.86 21.43
N ASP A 254 -22.25 -2.17 21.44
CA ASP A 254 -22.95 -3.05 22.38
C ASP A 254 -22.03 -4.21 22.82
N ALA A 255 -22.60 -5.25 23.44
CA ALA A 255 -21.84 -6.42 23.88
C ALA A 255 -21.27 -7.28 22.74
N ASN A 256 -21.77 -7.11 21.50
CA ASN A 256 -21.44 -7.96 20.36
C ASN A 256 -20.50 -7.27 19.36
N GLY A 257 -20.41 -5.94 19.35
CA GLY A 257 -19.50 -5.23 18.44
C GLY A 257 -19.61 -3.72 18.47
N VAL A 258 -18.96 -3.10 17.49
CA VAL A 258 -19.02 -1.66 17.21
C VAL A 258 -19.59 -1.43 15.81
N THR A 259 -20.45 -0.42 15.68
CA THR A 259 -21.01 0.03 14.41
C THR A 259 -20.58 1.46 14.13
N VAL A 260 -19.99 1.69 12.95
CA VAL A 260 -19.60 2.99 12.42
C VAL A 260 -20.69 3.49 11.47
N ILE A 261 -21.11 4.74 11.62
CA ILE A 261 -22.14 5.38 10.79
C ILE A 261 -21.44 6.27 9.75
N VAL A 262 -21.60 5.97 8.47
CA VAL A 262 -20.87 6.62 7.36
C VAL A 262 -21.76 7.41 6.39
N ALA A 263 -23.09 7.27 6.51
CA ALA A 263 -24.07 8.08 5.77
C ALA A 263 -24.17 9.52 6.30
#